data_AF-A0A938X336-F1
#
_entry.id   AF-A0A938X336-F1
#
_cell.length_a   1.000
_cell.length_b   1.000
_cell.length_c   1.000
_cell.angle_alpha   90.00
_cell.angle_beta   90.00
_cell.angle_gamma   90.00
#
_symmetry.space_group_name_H-M   'P 1'
#
loop_
_entity.id
_entity.type
_entity.pdbx_description
1 polymer ?
#
loop_
_entity_poly.entity_id
_entity_poly.type
_entity_poly.pdbx_seq_one_letter_code
_entity_poly.pdbx_strand_id
1 'polypeptide(L)'
;MQKTNPKVIFSGETALYIHGLTDREYGRIEVTVPQGYNAVHLRKKKIQVRAQKEDLYKLGKTVVDSGYGNQIVVYDKERSVCDAVMNRKKMDVQTFQTVMKEYMSDTDRSLQVLIRYAEKLGIRDEMMKYVEVLT
;
A
#
# COMPACT_ATOMS: atom_id res chain seq x y z
N MET A 1 17.74 0.11 2.28
CA MET A 1 16.91 1.19 2.86
C MET A 1 16.43 0.88 4.28
N GLN A 2 15.72 -0.22 4.52
CA GLN A 2 15.15 -0.54 5.83
C GLN A 2 16.16 -0.95 6.90
N LYS A 3 17.31 -1.55 6.53
CA LYS A 3 18.41 -1.84 7.48
C LYS A 3 18.84 -0.61 8.29
N THR A 4 18.83 0.57 7.68
CA THR A 4 19.16 1.85 8.34
C THR A 4 17.94 2.65 8.77
N ASN A 5 16.72 2.15 8.50
CA ASN A 5 15.45 2.83 8.78
C ASN A 5 14.37 1.79 9.17
N PRO A 6 14.45 1.19 10.37
CA PRO A 6 13.60 0.06 10.74
C PRO A 6 12.12 0.40 10.90
N LYS A 7 11.78 1.70 11.01
CA LYS A 7 10.40 2.20 11.11
C LYS A 7 9.73 2.45 9.75
N VAL A 8 10.44 2.21 8.65
CA VAL A 8 9.91 2.46 7.30
C VAL A 8 9.14 1.24 6.80
N ILE A 9 7.94 1.45 6.27
CA ILE A 9 7.12 0.44 5.58
C ILE A 9 6.97 0.89 4.13
N PHE A 10 7.24 0.02 3.15
CA PHE A 10 6.92 0.31 1.75
C PHE A 10 5.39 0.39 1.56
N SER A 11 4.91 1.44 0.90
CA SER A 11 3.47 1.75 0.78
C SER A 11 3.11 2.28 -0.62
N GLY A 12 1.81 2.54 -0.84
CA GLY A 12 1.31 3.13 -2.08
C GLY A 12 1.70 2.32 -3.32
N GLU A 13 2.08 3.01 -4.40
CA GLU A 13 2.46 2.37 -5.66
C GLU A 13 3.67 1.42 -5.51
N THR A 14 4.59 1.69 -4.58
CA THR A 14 5.71 0.78 -4.32
C THR A 14 5.23 -0.55 -3.74
N ALA A 15 4.25 -0.53 -2.83
CA ALA A 15 3.67 -1.76 -2.29
C ALA A 15 2.83 -2.51 -3.35
N LEU A 16 2.05 -1.78 -4.16
CA LEU A 16 1.28 -2.37 -5.25
C LEU A 16 2.18 -3.10 -6.25
N TYR A 17 3.30 -2.49 -6.65
CA TYR A 17 4.29 -3.11 -7.53
C TYR A 17 4.95 -4.34 -6.89
N ILE A 18 5.36 -4.25 -5.61
CA ILE A 18 5.98 -5.39 -4.88
C ILE A 18 5.05 -6.61 -4.84
N HIS A 19 3.74 -6.40 -4.70
CA HIS A 19 2.74 -7.47 -4.70
C HIS A 19 2.25 -7.90 -6.09
N GLY A 20 2.81 -7.32 -7.16
CA GLY A 20 2.39 -7.64 -8.53
C GLY A 20 0.98 -7.16 -8.91
N LEU A 21 0.40 -6.23 -8.14
CA LEU A 21 -0.92 -5.65 -8.44
C LEU A 21 -0.84 -4.60 -9.57
N THR A 22 0.37 -4.22 -9.97
CA THR A 22 0.63 -3.44 -11.18
C THR A 22 2.00 -3.80 -11.75
N ASP A 23 2.07 -3.82 -13.07
CA ASP A 23 3.29 -3.95 -13.86
C ASP A 23 4.01 -2.60 -14.08
N ARG A 24 3.31 -1.50 -13.84
CA ARG A 24 3.85 -0.15 -13.96
C ARG A 24 4.80 0.14 -12.80
N GLU A 25 6.06 0.41 -13.14
CA GLU A 25 7.03 0.83 -12.15
C GLU A 25 6.64 2.19 -11.54
N TYR A 26 6.75 2.27 -10.21
CA TYR A 26 6.43 3.49 -9.46
C TYR A 26 7.39 4.62 -9.84
N GLY A 27 6.86 5.84 -10.03
CA GLY A 27 7.69 6.99 -10.41
C GLY A 27 8.68 7.43 -9.30
N ARG A 28 8.34 7.15 -8.04
CA ARG A 28 9.19 7.35 -6.86
C ARG A 28 8.91 6.28 -5.82
N ILE A 29 9.94 5.88 -5.08
CA ILE A 29 9.76 5.02 -3.91
C ILE A 29 8.86 5.76 -2.93
N GLU A 30 7.79 5.09 -2.52
CA GLU A 30 6.89 5.56 -1.49
C GLU A 30 6.97 4.69 -0.23
N VAL A 31 6.98 5.38 0.90
CA VAL A 31 7.01 4.75 2.21
C VAL A 31 6.12 5.44 3.22
N THR A 32 5.70 4.67 4.21
CA THR A 32 4.98 5.13 5.39
C THR A 32 5.84 4.96 6.64
N VAL A 33 5.81 5.98 7.50
CA VAL A 33 6.48 6.04 8.80
C VAL A 33 5.47 6.39 9.90
N PRO A 34 5.74 6.05 11.17
CA PRO A 34 4.85 6.48 12.25
C PRO A 34 4.94 8.00 12.41
N GLN A 35 3.84 8.61 12.84
CA GLN A 35 3.76 10.04 13.11
C GLN A 35 4.84 10.45 14.14
N GLY A 36 5.50 11.60 13.89
CA GLY A 36 6.61 12.08 14.70
C GLY A 36 7.99 11.53 14.31
N TYR A 37 8.08 10.58 13.36
CA TYR A 37 9.37 10.13 12.84
C TYR A 37 10.08 11.20 12.00
N ASN A 38 11.35 11.48 12.30
CA ASN A 38 12.16 12.39 11.49
C ASN A 38 12.57 11.71 10.17
N ALA A 39 11.95 12.15 9.08
CA ALA A 39 12.17 11.62 7.73
C ALA A 39 12.91 12.59 6.79
N VAL A 40 13.60 13.62 7.31
CA VAL A 40 14.27 14.64 6.47
C VAL A 40 15.29 14.00 5.52
N HIS A 41 16.07 13.03 6.00
CA HIS A 41 17.06 12.31 5.19
C HIS A 41 16.42 11.46 4.08
N LEU A 42 15.21 10.93 4.29
CA LEU A 42 14.48 10.19 3.25
C LEU A 42 13.98 11.15 2.17
N ARG A 43 13.42 12.30 2.56
CA ARG A 43 12.95 13.33 1.62
C ARG A 43 14.09 13.91 0.79
N LYS A 44 15.27 14.11 1.38
CA LYS A 44 16.49 14.52 0.64
C LYS A 44 16.90 13.53 -0.46
N LYS A 45 16.58 12.24 -0.27
CA LYS A 45 16.78 11.19 -1.28
C LYS A 45 15.62 11.08 -2.29
N LYS A 46 14.72 12.07 -2.35
CA LYS A 46 13.53 12.11 -3.21
C LYS A 46 12.53 10.96 -2.97
N ILE A 47 12.57 10.33 -1.78
CA ILE A 47 11.58 9.33 -1.36
C ILE A 47 10.30 10.05 -0.91
N GLN A 48 9.15 9.55 -1.36
CA GLN A 48 7.85 10.04 -0.92
C GLN A 48 7.51 9.42 0.44
N VAL A 49 7.34 10.28 1.46
CA VAL A 49 7.11 9.83 2.84
C VAL A 49 5.74 10.28 3.32
N ARG A 50 4.90 9.31 3.68
CA ARG A 50 3.64 9.50 4.39
C ARG A 50 3.85 9.23 5.89
N ALA A 51 3.20 10.02 6.74
CA ALA A 51 3.17 9.80 8.18
C ALA A 51 1.78 9.31 8.59
N GLN A 52 1.71 8.29 9.44
CA GLN A 52 0.46 7.71 9.91
C GLN A 52 0.42 7.60 11.44
N LYS A 53 -0.77 7.75 12.02
CA LYS A 53 -0.99 7.45 13.45
C LYS A 53 -0.66 5.99 13.73
N GLU A 54 -0.21 5.69 14.94
CA GLU A 54 0.33 4.36 15.30
C GLU A 54 -0.59 3.19 14.91
N ASP A 55 -1.89 3.31 15.17
CA ASP A 55 -2.86 2.26 14.85
C ASP A 55 -2.97 1.99 13.34
N LEU A 56 -3.00 3.07 12.55
CA LEU A 56 -3.05 2.98 11.08
C LEU A 56 -1.69 2.63 10.48
N TYR A 57 -0.59 3.00 11.15
CA TYR A 57 0.76 2.68 10.74
C TYR A 57 1.03 1.17 10.80
N LYS A 58 0.50 0.48 11.82
CA LYS A 58 0.65 -0.98 11.98
C LYS A 58 -0.30 -1.80 11.11
N LEU A 59 -1.44 -1.24 10.72
CA LEU A 59 -2.49 -1.95 10.01
C LEU A 59 -2.01 -2.45 8.63
N GLY A 60 -2.01 -3.77 8.45
CA GLY A 60 -1.58 -4.43 7.21
C GLY A 60 -0.06 -4.55 7.05
N LYS A 61 0.74 -4.26 8.09
CA LYS A 61 2.20 -4.42 8.04
C LYS A 61 2.58 -5.89 7.91
N THR A 62 3.33 -6.24 6.87
CA THR A 62 3.84 -7.59 6.62
C THR A 62 5.30 -7.58 6.18
N VAL A 63 5.89 -8.77 6.03
CA VAL A 63 7.26 -8.98 5.57
C VAL A 63 7.23 -9.84 4.31
N VAL A 64 7.96 -9.41 3.28
CA VAL A 64 8.13 -10.16 2.01
C VAL A 64 9.60 -10.33 1.70
N ASP A 65 9.94 -11.38 0.94
CA ASP A 65 11.28 -11.52 0.37
C ASP A 65 11.41 -10.57 -0.82
N SER A 66 12.50 -9.80 -0.88
CA SER A 66 12.76 -8.87 -1.98
C SER A 66 13.24 -9.57 -3.27
N GLY A 67 13.34 -10.91 -3.30
CA GLY A 67 13.90 -11.68 -4.41
C GLY A 67 15.43 -11.66 -4.47
N TYR A 68 16.08 -10.94 -3.56
CA TYR A 68 17.55 -10.82 -3.44
C TYR A 68 18.04 -11.34 -2.08
N GLY A 69 17.28 -12.23 -1.44
CA GLY A 69 17.62 -12.84 -0.15
C GLY A 69 17.56 -11.86 1.03
N ASN A 70 16.85 -10.74 0.90
CA ASN A 70 16.62 -9.80 2.00
C ASN A 70 15.12 -9.67 2.25
N GLN A 71 14.73 -9.72 3.51
CA GLN A 71 13.37 -9.42 3.93
C GLN A 71 13.13 -7.91 3.97
N ILE A 72 12.00 -7.49 3.43
CA ILE A 72 11.53 -6.10 3.46
C ILE A 72 10.15 -6.02 4.10
N VAL A 73 9.89 -4.89 4.75
CA VAL A 73 8.61 -4.60 5.39
C VAL A 73 7.73 -3.79 4.44
N VAL A 74 6.53 -4.26 4.15
CA VAL A 74 5.60 -3.67 3.18
C VAL A 74 4.18 -3.73 3.76
N TYR A 75 3.28 -2.89 3.27
CA TYR A 75 1.85 -3.12 3.51
C TYR A 75 1.36 -4.30 2.65
N ASP A 76 0.50 -5.15 3.20
CA ASP A 76 -0.12 -6.27 2.50
C ASP A 76 -1.02 -5.82 1.32
N LYS A 77 -1.52 -6.77 0.54
CA LYS A 77 -2.32 -6.51 -0.66
C LYS A 77 -3.58 -5.74 -0.31
N GLU A 78 -4.32 -6.17 0.72
CA GLU A 78 -5.55 -5.54 1.19
C GLU A 78 -5.34 -4.08 1.59
N ARG A 79 -4.28 -3.80 2.36
CA ARG A 79 -3.97 -2.45 2.78
C ARG A 79 -3.54 -1.58 1.60
N SER A 80 -2.76 -2.15 0.67
CA SER A 80 -2.30 -1.43 -0.52
C SER A 80 -3.47 -1.04 -1.43
N VAL A 81 -4.47 -1.92 -1.59
CA VAL A 81 -5.70 -1.63 -2.34
C VAL A 81 -6.56 -0.59 -1.63
N CYS A 82 -6.69 -0.65 -0.30
CA CYS A 82 -7.34 0.41 0.48
C CYS A 82 -6.67 1.77 0.27
N ASP A 83 -5.33 1.81 0.31
CA ASP A 83 -4.57 3.03 0.06
C ASP A 83 -4.77 3.54 -1.38
N ALA A 84 -4.93 2.64 -2.37
CA ALA A 84 -5.24 3.00 -3.75
C ALA A 84 -6.63 3.65 -3.88
N VAL A 85 -7.66 3.08 -3.24
CA VAL A 85 -9.02 3.65 -3.20
C VAL A 85 -9.01 5.02 -2.51
N MET A 86 -8.35 5.14 -1.35
CA MET A 86 -8.23 6.41 -0.64
C MET A 86 -7.55 7.50 -1.49
N ASN A 87 -6.59 7.11 -2.33
CA ASN A 87 -5.85 8.02 -3.20
C ASN A 87 -6.33 8.00 -4.65
N ARG A 88 -7.55 7.50 -4.92
CA ARG A 88 -8.08 7.30 -6.29
C ARG A 88 -7.93 8.53 -7.19
N LYS A 89 -8.16 9.73 -6.65
CA LYS A 89 -8.08 11.01 -7.38
C LYS A 89 -6.66 11.41 -7.79
N LYS A 90 -5.63 10.84 -7.14
CA LYS A 90 -4.21 11.11 -7.41
C LYS A 90 -3.54 10.01 -8.24
N MET A 91 -4.25 8.91 -8.47
CA MET A 91 -3.78 7.77 -9.23
C MET A 91 -4.34 7.84 -10.65
N ASP A 92 -3.51 7.47 -11.62
CA ASP A 92 -3.92 7.30 -13.01
C ASP A 92 -5.09 6.30 -13.12
N VAL A 93 -6.05 6.61 -13.99
CA VAL A 93 -7.29 5.82 -14.13
C VAL A 93 -6.99 4.38 -14.55
N GLN A 94 -6.08 4.20 -15.52
CA GLN A 94 -5.73 2.88 -16.03
C GLN A 94 -4.98 2.08 -14.96
N THR A 95 -4.03 2.71 -14.27
CA THR A 95 -3.31 2.08 -13.16
C THR A 95 -4.26 1.63 -12.05
N PHE A 96 -5.22 2.47 -11.66
CA PHE A 96 -6.22 2.10 -10.66
C PHE A 96 -7.10 0.93 -11.11
N GLN A 97 -7.57 0.93 -12.36
CA GLN A 97 -8.37 -0.16 -12.91
C GLN A 97 -7.60 -1.48 -12.93
N THR A 98 -6.33 -1.46 -13.35
CA THR A 98 -5.45 -2.64 -13.31
C THR A 98 -5.32 -3.16 -11.88
N VAL A 99 -4.99 -2.30 -10.91
CA VAL A 99 -4.84 -2.69 -9.49
C VAL A 99 -6.09 -3.38 -8.96
N MET A 100 -7.27 -2.80 -9.21
CA MET A 100 -8.53 -3.40 -8.76
C MET A 100 -8.80 -4.74 -9.45
N LYS A 101 -8.56 -4.84 -10.76
CA LYS A 101 -8.78 -6.07 -11.53
C LYS A 101 -7.84 -7.20 -11.08
N GLU A 102 -6.56 -6.91 -10.94
CA GLU A 102 -5.55 -7.87 -10.49
C GLU A 102 -5.89 -8.37 -9.08
N TYR A 103 -6.19 -7.45 -8.16
CA TYR A 103 -6.59 -7.84 -6.81
C TYR A 103 -7.87 -8.70 -6.80
N MET A 104 -8.87 -8.36 -7.62
CA MET A 104 -10.12 -9.14 -7.70
C MET A 104 -9.97 -10.46 -8.45
N SER A 105 -8.87 -10.69 -9.16
CA SER A 105 -8.56 -11.96 -9.84
C SER A 105 -7.65 -12.85 -8.99
N ASP A 106 -6.97 -12.28 -8.00
CA ASP A 106 -6.05 -12.96 -7.08
C ASP A 106 -6.79 -13.99 -6.20
N THR A 107 -6.35 -15.25 -6.23
CA THR A 107 -6.95 -16.35 -5.48
C THR A 107 -6.62 -16.33 -3.99
N ASP A 108 -5.52 -15.66 -3.60
CA ASP A 108 -5.06 -15.55 -2.21
C ASP A 108 -5.62 -14.30 -1.52
N ARG A 109 -6.46 -13.52 -2.22
CA ARG A 109 -7.08 -12.31 -1.66
C ARG A 109 -8.01 -12.63 -0.50
N SER A 110 -8.15 -11.67 0.42
CA SER A 110 -9.16 -11.75 1.48
C SER A 110 -10.07 -10.51 1.50
N LEU A 111 -11.28 -10.67 0.95
CA LEU A 111 -12.31 -9.61 1.00
C LEU A 111 -12.71 -9.25 2.43
N GLN A 112 -12.71 -10.22 3.36
CA GLN A 112 -12.99 -9.95 4.77
C GLN A 112 -11.94 -9.00 5.38
N VAL A 113 -10.66 -9.24 5.09
CA VAL A 113 -9.57 -8.38 5.57
C VAL A 113 -9.61 -7.01 4.89
N LEU A 114 -9.87 -6.97 3.58
CA LEU A 114 -10.04 -5.72 2.82
C LEU A 114 -11.12 -4.82 3.44
N ILE A 115 -12.32 -5.36 3.67
CA ILE A 115 -13.44 -4.61 4.23
C ILE A 115 -13.12 -4.13 5.65
N ARG A 116 -12.51 -4.98 6.49
CA ARG A 116 -12.08 -4.61 7.84
C ARG A 116 -11.06 -3.47 7.84
N TYR A 117 -10.15 -3.44 6.87
CA TYR A 117 -9.19 -2.35 6.72
C TYR A 117 -9.88 -1.08 6.22
N ALA A 118 -10.77 -1.21 5.24
CA ALA A 118 -11.56 -0.10 4.72
C ALA A 118 -12.41 0.57 5.81
N GLU A 119 -12.98 -0.20 6.73
CA GLU A 119 -13.68 0.31 7.93
C GLU A 119 -12.76 1.13 8.83
N LYS A 120 -11.59 0.57 9.20
CA LYS A 120 -10.60 1.28 10.05
C LYS A 120 -10.06 2.54 9.40
N LEU A 121 -10.06 2.60 8.07
CA LEU A 121 -9.61 3.74 7.28
C LEU A 121 -10.75 4.71 6.92
N GLY A 122 -12.00 4.40 7.26
CA GLY A 122 -13.17 5.24 6.96
C GLY A 122 -13.54 5.30 5.47
N ILE A 123 -13.15 4.29 4.69
CA ILE A 123 -13.39 4.22 3.23
C ILE A 123 -14.28 3.03 2.82
N ARG A 124 -14.97 2.38 3.77
CA ARG A 124 -15.80 1.19 3.53
C ARG A 124 -16.78 1.41 2.38
N ASP A 125 -17.58 2.47 2.44
CA ASP A 125 -18.64 2.71 1.45
C ASP A 125 -18.07 3.00 0.05
N GLU A 126 -16.89 3.62 -0.02
CA GLU A 126 -16.19 3.82 -1.29
C GLU A 126 -15.62 2.50 -1.83
N MET A 127 -15.04 1.66 -0.96
CA MET A 127 -14.53 0.34 -1.33
C MET A 127 -15.64 -0.56 -1.88
N MET A 128 -16.82 -0.57 -1.24
CA MET A 128 -17.93 -1.43 -1.64
C MET A 128 -18.42 -1.14 -3.06
N LYS A 129 -18.40 0.12 -3.51
CA LYS A 129 -18.75 0.48 -4.90
C LYS A 129 -17.91 -0.26 -5.93
N TYR A 130 -16.66 -0.57 -5.61
CA TYR A 130 -15.77 -1.29 -6.52
C TYR A 130 -15.90 -2.81 -6.38
N VAL A 131 -16.07 -3.30 -5.14
CA VAL A 131 -16.25 -4.73 -4.88
C VAL A 131 -17.53 -5.24 -5.53
N GLU A 132 -18.64 -4.50 -5.44
CA GLU A 132 -19.94 -4.88 -6.01
C GLU A 132 -19.95 -4.94 -7.54
N VAL A 133 -19.07 -4.20 -8.20
CA VAL A 133 -18.98 -4.15 -9.67
C VAL A 133 -18.05 -5.22 -10.24
N LEU A 134 -17.06 -5.64 -9.46
CA LEU A 134 -15.98 -6.54 -9.90
C LEU A 134 -16.12 -7.98 -9.35
N THR A 135 -17.17 -8.25 -8.57
CA THR A 135 -17.54 -9.59 -8.10
C THR A 135 -18.67 -10.14 -8.95
#